data_AF-A0A3B3HHM7-F1
#
_entry.id   AF-A0A3B3HHM7-F1
#
_cell.length_a   1.000
_cell.length_b   1.000
_cell.length_c   1.000
_cell.angle_alpha   90.00
_cell.angle_beta   90.00
_cell.angle_gamma   90.00
#
_symmetry.space_group_name_H-M   'P 1'
#
loop_
_entity.id
_entity.type
_entity.pdbx_description
1 polymer ?
#
loop_
_entity_poly.entity_id
_entity_poly.type
_entity_poly.pdbx_seq_one_letter_code
_entity_poly.pdbx_strand_id
1 'polypeptide(L)' 'LFMDDNAPPHGARIATTQLQEVGVPHMVRPAMTPDLNRIEHV' A
#
# COMPACT_ATOMS: atom_id res chain seq x y z
N LEU A 1 6.70 6.46 5.17
CA LEU A 1 6.07 6.19 3.88
C LEU A 1 5.77 4.70 3.82
N PHE A 2 4.50 4.33 3.76
CA PHE A 2 4.02 2.96 3.69
C PHE A 2 3.64 2.63 2.25
N MET A 3 4.08 1.48 1.77
CA MET A 3 3.82 0.99 0.42
C MET A 3 3.31 -0.43 0.53
N ASP A 4 2.09 -0.65 0.04
CA ASP A 4 1.45 -1.96 -0.05
C ASP A 4 1.20 -2.31 -1.51
N ASP A 5 0.66 -3.51 -1.73
CA ASP A 5 0.02 -3.81 -2.99
C ASP A 5 -1.39 -3.20 -3.03
N ASN A 6 -1.89 -2.92 -4.23
CA ASN A 6 -3.23 -2.40 -4.42
C ASN A 6 -4.29 -3.53 -4.37
N ALA A 7 -4.06 -4.65 -3.68
CA ALA A 7 -5.09 -5.68 -3.60
C ALA A 7 -6.34 -5.11 -2.89
N PRO A 8 -7.54 -5.61 -3.22
CA PRO A 8 -8.81 -5.06 -2.72
C PRO A 8 -8.90 -4.86 -1.19
N PRO A 9 -8.31 -5.73 -0.33
CA PRO A 9 -8.30 -5.50 1.11
C PRO A 9 -7.54 -4.24 1.56
N HIS A 10 -6.45 -3.88 0.86
CA HIS A 10 -5.60 -2.74 1.20
C HIS A 10 -6.24 -1.41 0.76
N GLY A 11 -6.99 -1.42 -0.33
CA GLY A 11 -7.81 -0.28 -0.77
C GLY A 11 -9.08 -0.05 0.05
N ALA A 12 -9.37 -0.90 1.05
CA ALA A 12 -10.56 -0.74 1.86
C ALA A 12 -10.55 0.58 2.65
N ARG A 13 -11.72 1.19 2.82
CA ARG A 13 -11.88 2.44 3.60
C ARG A 13 -11.35 2.31 5.03
N ILE A 14 -11.47 1.12 5.63
CA ILE A 14 -10.98 0.86 7.00
C ILE A 14 -9.45 0.92 7.01
N ALA A 15 -8.78 0.22 6.10
CA ALA A 15 -7.32 0.21 6.00
C ALA A 15 -6.76 1.62 5.77
N THR A 16 -7.34 2.36 4.83
CA THR A 16 -6.92 3.75 4.54
C THR A 16 -7.22 4.72 5.68
N THR A 17 -8.30 4.54 6.44
CA THR A 17 -8.62 5.35 7.63
C THR A 17 -7.64 5.09 8.76
N GLN A 18 -7.30 3.82 9.02
CA GLN A 18 -6.33 3.47 10.05
C GLN A 18 -4.94 4.03 9.73
N LEU A 19 -4.50 3.94 8.47
CA LEU A 19 -3.23 4.54 8.03
C LEU A 19 -3.17 6.05 8.24
N GLN A 20 -4.29 6.75 8.03
CA GLN A 20 -4.41 8.18 8.32
C GLN A 20 -4.38 8.48 9.82
N GLU A 21 -5.05 7.65 10.64
CA GLU A 21 -5.11 7.82 12.09
C GLU A 21 -3.74 7.66 12.75
N VAL A 22 -2.91 6.73 12.26
CA VAL A 22 -1.52 6.57 12.73
C VAL A 22 -0.56 7.61 12.14
N GLY A 23 -1.03 8.51 11.28
CA GLY A 23 -0.22 9.57 10.68
C GLY A 23 0.85 9.06 9.70
N VAL A 24 0.67 7.88 9.13
CA VAL A 24 1.64 7.28 8.22
C VAL A 24 1.28 7.67 6.78
N PRO A 25 2.17 8.35 6.04
CA PRO A 25 1.93 8.64 4.63
C PRO A 25 1.86 7.35 3.82
N HIS A 26 0.76 7.13 3.10
CA HIS A 26 0.54 6.00 2.19
C HIS A 26 0.98 6.36 0.77
N MET A 27 1.67 5.42 0.11
CA MET A 27 2.06 5.51 -1.29
C MET A 27 1.24 4.52 -2.10
N VAL A 28 0.33 5.03 -2.93
CA VAL A 28 -0.47 4.20 -3.85
C VAL A 28 0.43 3.73 -5.00
N ARG A 29 0.58 2.41 -5.15
CA ARG A 29 1.34 1.83 -6.25
C ARG A 29 0.48 1.78 -7.53
N PRO A 30 1.03 1.88 -8.74
CA PRO A 30 0.27 1.58 -9.94
C PRO A 30 -0.17 0.11 -9.96
N ALA A 31 -1.40 -0.17 -10.41
CA ALA A 31 -1.82 -1.53 -10.70
C ALA A 31 -0.93 -2.04 -11.86
N MET A 32 -0.14 -3.10 -11.63
CA MET A 32 0.80 -3.72 -12.57
C MET A 32 2.26 -3.23 -12.57
N THR A 33 2.80 -2.78 -11.44
CA THR A 33 4.25 -2.67 -11.25
C THR A 33 4.77 -3.59 -10.13
N PRO A 34 4.82 -4.93 -10.35
CA PRO A 34 5.43 -5.86 -9.39
C PRO A 34 6.94 -5.63 -9.22
N ASP A 35 7.58 -5.12 -10.27
CA ASP A 35 8.98 -4.71 -10.35
C ASP A 35 9.38 -3.60 -9.36
N LEU A 36 8.41 -2.87 -8.80
CA LEU A 36 8.65 -1.83 -7.80
C LEU A 36 8.59 -2.34 -6.35
N ASN A 37 8.36 -3.63 -6.12
CA ASN A 37 8.34 -4.20 -4.78
C ASN A 37 9.69 -4.84 -4.41
N ARG A 38 10.44 -4.20 -3.51
CA ARG A 38 11.75 -4.69 -3.04
C ARG A 38 11.66 -6.02 -2.26
N ILE A 39 10.45 -6.42 -1.84
CA ILE A 39 10.21 -7.65 -1.07
C ILE A 39 9.96 -8.87 -1.98
N GLU A 40 9.65 -8.69 -3.26
CA GLU A 40 9.37 -9.79 -4.20
C GLU A 40 10.66 -10.43 -4.79
N HIS A 41 11.83 -9.85 -4.52
CA HIS A 41 13.14 -10.39 -4.89
C HIS A 41 13.92 -10.89 -3.65
N VAL A 42 13.40 -11.93 -2.99
CA VAL A 42 14.12 -12.70 -1.94
C VAL A 42 14.59 -14.04 -2.51
#